data_AF-A0A932GIT2-F1
#
_entry.id   AF-A0A932GIT2-F1
#
_cell.length_a   1.000
_cell.length_b   1.000
_cell.length_c   1.000
_cell.angle_alpha   90.00
_cell.angle_beta   90.00
_cell.angle_gamma   90.00
#
_symmetry.space_group_name_H-M   'P 1'
#
loop_
_entity.id
_entity.type
_entity.pdbx_description
1 polymer ?
#
loop_
_entity_poly.entity_id
_entity_poly.type
_entity_poly.pdbx_seq_one_letter_code
_entity_poly.pdbx_strand_id
1 'polypeptide(L)'
;MKITLKEVEHVARLARLALSDEEKEQMRSQLDRILGYIEKLNQLDTTAVEATSHVIPMTNVFREDAVIPSLPRDEALANAPD
;
A
#
# COMPACT_ATOMS: atom_id res chain seq x y z
N MET A 1 -20.26 4.01 -1.99
CA MET A 1 -19.52 4.81 -2.97
C MET A 1 -19.23 3.90 -4.15
N LYS A 2 -19.53 4.31 -5.39
CA LYS A 2 -19.28 3.47 -6.56
C LYS A 2 -18.01 3.90 -7.28
N ILE A 3 -17.11 2.96 -7.53
CA ILE A 3 -15.86 3.21 -8.25
C ILE A 3 -16.07 3.10 -9.77
N THR A 4 -15.47 4.03 -10.50
CA THR A 4 -15.49 4.12 -11.96
C THR A 4 -14.28 3.41 -12.58
N LEU A 5 -14.40 3.01 -13.84
CA LEU A 5 -13.29 2.40 -14.57
C LEU A 5 -12.06 3.32 -14.63
N LYS A 6 -12.28 4.64 -14.78
CA LYS A 6 -11.22 5.65 -14.79
C LYS A 6 -10.44 5.72 -13.47
N GLU A 7 -11.13 5.51 -12.34
CA GLU A 7 -10.47 5.45 -11.03
C GLU A 7 -9.64 4.17 -10.89
N VAL A 8 -10.12 3.03 -11.41
CA VAL A 8 -9.34 1.79 -11.47
C VAL A 8 -8.06 1.98 -12.28
N GLU A 9 -8.17 2.58 -13.48
CA GLU A 9 -7.01 2.88 -14.33
C GLU A 9 -6.03 3.86 -13.65
N HIS A 10 -6.56 4.86 -12.95
CA HIS A 10 -5.75 5.82 -12.23
C HIS A 10 -4.93 5.14 -11.13
N VAL A 11 -5.56 4.28 -10.32
CA VAL A 11 -4.90 3.55 -9.23
C VAL A 11 -3.93 2.50 -9.78
N ALA A 12 -4.28 1.78 -10.84
CA ALA A 12 -3.39 0.82 -11.50
C ALA A 12 -2.08 1.50 -11.97
N ARG A 13 -2.19 2.70 -12.56
CA ARG A 13 -1.02 3.51 -12.96
C ARG A 13 -0.16 3.93 -11.77
N LEU A 14 -0.78 4.31 -10.64
CA LEU A 14 -0.04 4.64 -9.41
C LEU A 14 0.72 3.41 -8.87
N ALA A 15 0.09 2.23 -8.95
CA ALA A 15 0.66 0.96 -8.52
C ALA A 15 1.59 0.29 -9.56
N ARG A 16 1.81 0.91 -10.74
CA ARG A 16 2.59 0.35 -11.86
C ARG A 16 2.07 -1.00 -12.37
N LEU A 17 0.75 -1.18 -12.36
CA LEU A 17 0.07 -2.37 -12.88
C LEU A 17 -0.48 -2.08 -14.29
N ALA A 18 -0.11 -2.93 -15.25
CA ALA A 18 -0.77 -3.00 -16.54
C ALA A 18 -1.88 -4.04 -16.46
N LEU A 19 -3.12 -3.63 -16.75
CA LEU A 19 -4.31 -4.47 -16.69
C LEU A 19 -4.95 -4.54 -18.08
N SER A 20 -5.40 -5.73 -18.49
CA SER A 20 -6.27 -5.88 -19.66
C SER A 20 -7.64 -5.23 -19.41
N ASP A 21 -8.42 -5.01 -20.46
CA ASP A 21 -9.74 -4.40 -20.31
C ASP A 21 -10.71 -5.30 -19.52
N GLU A 22 -10.58 -6.62 -19.65
CA GLU A 22 -11.32 -7.60 -18.84
C GLU A 22 -10.92 -7.51 -17.36
N GLU A 23 -9.62 -7.42 -17.08
CA GLU A 23 -9.10 -7.30 -15.71
C GLU A 23 -9.54 -5.99 -15.07
N LYS A 24 -9.58 -4.87 -15.81
CA LYS A 24 -10.08 -3.60 -15.30
C LYS A 24 -11.54 -3.68 -14.86
N GLU A 25 -12.39 -4.33 -15.66
CA GLU A 25 -13.82 -4.47 -15.34
C GLU A 25 -14.04 -5.43 -14.15
N GLN A 26 -13.27 -6.52 -14.10
CA GLN A 26 -13.26 -7.40 -12.94
C GLN A 26 -12.81 -6.65 -11.67
N MET A 27 -11.71 -5.92 -11.75
CA MET A 27 -11.16 -5.14 -10.64
C MET A 27 -12.15 -4.07 -10.17
N ARG A 28 -12.86 -3.40 -11.10
CA ARG A 28 -13.92 -2.44 -10.78
C ARG A 28 -14.99 -3.08 -9.88
N SER A 29 -15.51 -4.24 -10.26
CA SER A 29 -16.52 -4.97 -9.50
C SER A 29 -16.01 -5.43 -8.12
N GLN A 30 -14.77 -5.92 -8.06
CA GLN A 30 -14.15 -6.36 -6.81
C GLN A 30 -13.90 -5.19 -5.84
N LEU A 31 -13.36 -4.08 -6.34
CA LEU A 31 -13.12 -2.88 -5.54
C LEU A 31 -14.43 -2.25 -5.07
N ASP A 32 -15.49 -2.25 -5.88
CA ASP A 32 -16.82 -1.76 -5.48
C ASP A 32 -17.34 -2.54 -4.25
N ARG A 33 -17.18 -3.87 -4.25
CA ARG A 33 -17.55 -4.73 -3.11
C ARG A 33 -16.68 -4.47 -1.88
N ILE A 34 -15.37 -4.29 -2.05
CA ILE A 34 -14.44 -4.04 -0.94
C ILE A 34 -14.73 -2.67 -0.31
N LEU A 35 -14.87 -1.62 -1.11
CA LEU A 35 -15.19 -0.28 -0.62
C LEU A 35 -16.57 -0.26 0.06
N GLY A 36 -17.57 -0.91 -0.52
CA GLY A 36 -18.89 -1.06 0.12
C GLY A 36 -18.82 -1.82 1.46
N TYR A 37 -17.90 -2.77 1.62
CA TYR A 37 -17.67 -3.42 2.91
C TYR A 37 -16.99 -2.49 3.92
N ILE A 38 -16.00 -1.70 3.48
CA ILE A 38 -15.29 -0.72 4.30
C ILE A 38 -16.22 0.36 4.84
N GLU A 39 -17.29 0.72 4.11
CA GLU A 39 -18.29 1.71 4.56
C GLU A 39 -18.96 1.35 5.90
N LYS A 40 -18.92 0.08 6.33
CA LYS A 40 -19.40 -0.32 7.67
C LYS A 40 -18.65 0.40 8.80
N LEU A 41 -17.39 0.79 8.57
CA LEU A 41 -16.60 1.51 9.57
C LEU A 41 -17.17 2.91 9.88
N ASN A 42 -17.91 3.53 8.95
CA ASN A 42 -18.55 4.84 9.15
C ASN A 42 -19.70 4.80 10.19
N GLN A 43 -20.09 3.61 10.67
CA GLN A 43 -21.13 3.44 11.70
C GLN A 43 -20.59 3.70 13.11
N LEU A 44 -19.27 3.80 13.27
CA LEU A 44 -18.61 4.01 14.55
C LEU A 44 -18.21 5.48 14.69
N ASP A 45 -18.45 6.08 15.85
CA ASP A 45 -17.97 7.43 16.18
C ASP A 45 -16.50 7.37 16.64
N THR A 46 -15.62 8.00 15.86
CA THR A 46 -14.18 8.09 16.14
C THR A 46 -13.73 9.52 16.42
N THR A 47 -14.65 10.48 16.64
CA THR A 47 -14.32 11.90 16.81
C THR A 47 -13.39 12.19 18.00
N ALA A 48 -13.43 11.36 19.04
CA ALA A 48 -12.58 11.47 20.22
C ALA A 48 -11.44 10.43 20.26
N VAL A 49 -11.19 9.71 19.16
CA VAL A 49 -10.19 8.64 19.08
C VAL A 49 -9.03 9.06 18.18
N GLU A 50 -7.86 9.22 18.78
CA GLU A 50 -6.62 9.48 18.03
C GLU A 50 -6.24 8.30 17.14
N ALA A 51 -5.75 8.60 15.94
CA ALA A 51 -5.32 7.57 14.99
C ALA A 51 -4.11 6.79 15.52
N THR A 52 -4.22 5.46 15.57
CA THR A 52 -3.10 4.60 15.98
C THR A 52 -2.20 4.29 14.78
N SER A 53 -0.96 4.78 14.80
CA SER A 53 0.05 4.52 13.76
C SER A 53 0.92 3.30 14.07
N HIS A 54 1.34 3.15 15.33
CA HIS A 54 2.16 2.05 15.82
C HIS A 54 1.51 1.49 17.09
N VAL A 55 1.39 0.17 17.18
CA VAL A 55 0.79 -0.51 18.34
C VAL A 55 1.74 -0.55 19.55
N ILE A 56 3.03 -0.37 19.32
CA ILE A 56 4.07 -0.29 20.36
C ILE A 56 4.57 1.15 20.42
N PRO A 57 4.69 1.74 21.62
CA PRO A 57 5.28 3.07 21.76
C PRO A 57 6.73 3.05 21.29
N MET A 58 7.04 3.90 20.31
CA MET A 58 8.41 4.11 19.81
C MET A 58 8.84 5.52 20.19
N THR A 59 10.08 5.67 20.64
CA THR A 59 10.65 6.98 20.97
C THR A 59 12.14 6.93 20.67
N ASN A 60 12.63 7.89 19.88
CA ASN A 60 14.06 8.15 19.68
C ASN A 60 14.90 6.90 19.35
N VAL A 61 14.46 6.13 18.35
CA VAL A 61 15.19 4.94 17.89
C VAL A 61 16.37 5.38 17.02
N PHE A 62 17.48 5.74 17.69
CA PHE A 62 18.71 6.15 17.03
C PHE A 62 19.56 4.95 16.60
N ARG A 63 20.32 5.17 15.52
CA ARG A 63 21.42 4.29 15.09
C ARG A 63 22.73 4.99 15.45
N GLU A 64 23.66 4.25 16.03
CA GLU A 64 25.04 4.71 16.24
C GLU A 64 25.69 5.12 14.91
N ASP A 65 26.45 6.21 14.93
CA ASP A 65 27.18 6.68 13.74
C ASP A 65 28.49 5.92 13.55
N ALA A 66 28.37 4.62 13.26
CA ALA A 66 29.49 3.73 12.99
C ALA A 66 29.45 3.23 11.53
N VAL A 67 30.62 3.14 10.91
CA VAL A 67 30.78 2.53 9.58
C VAL A 67 30.71 1.00 9.72
N ILE A 68 29.89 0.37 8.91
CA ILE A 68 29.74 -1.09 8.82
C ILE A 68 30.12 -1.49 7.39
N PRO A 69 30.78 -2.65 7.17
CA PRO A 69 31.05 -3.13 5.81
C PRO A 69 29.76 -3.20 4.98
N SER A 70 29.80 -2.64 3.77
CA SER A 70 28.71 -2.75 2.81
C SER A 70 28.55 -4.20 2.33
N LEU A 71 27.36 -4.53 1.80
CA LEU A 71 27.12 -5.81 1.13
C LEU A 71 28.13 -6.00 -0.02
N PRO A 72 28.79 -7.17 -0.15
CA PRO A 72 29.71 -7.44 -1.24
C PRO A 72 29.05 -7.24 -2.60
N ARG A 73 29.78 -6.70 -3.57
CA ARG A 73 29.25 -6.39 -4.91
C ARG A 73 28.58 -7.60 -5.56
N ASP A 74 29.24 -8.76 -5.51
CA ASP A 74 28.75 -9.96 -6.17
C ASP A 74 27.43 -10.45 -5.53
N GLU A 75 27.29 -10.36 -4.21
CA GLU A 75 26.05 -10.69 -3.50
C GLU A 75 24.94 -9.66 -3.79
N ALA A 76 25.29 -8.37 -3.82
CA ALA A 76 24.34 -7.30 -4.13
C ALA A 76 23.75 -7.43 -5.55
N LEU A 77 24.53 -7.93 -6.50
CA LEU A 77 24.13 -8.10 -7.90
C LEU A 77 23.57 -9.49 -8.21
N ALA A 78 23.61 -10.44 -7.28
CA ALA A 78 23.22 -11.83 -7.53
C ALA A 78 21.77 -12.01 -8.03
N ASN A 79 20.88 -11.06 -7.73
CA ASN A 79 19.47 -11.07 -8.16
C ASN A 79 19.14 -9.95 -9.17
N ALA A 80 20.14 -9.23 -9.68
CA ALA A 80 19.91 -8.25 -10.73
C ALA A 80 19.50 -8.97 -12.03
N PRO A 81 18.43 -8.51 -12.72
CA PRO A 81 17.97 -9.15 -13.94
C PRO A 81 18.96 -9.01 -15.11
N ASP A 82 19.73 -7.90 -15.15
CA ASP A 82 20.83 -7.61 -16.08
C ASP A 82 21.99 -6.92 -15.33
#